data_AF-A0A9Q5CFK1-F1
#
_entry.id   AF-A0A9Q5CFK1-F1
#
_cell.length_a   1.000
_cell.length_b   1.000
_cell.length_c   1.000
_cell.angle_alpha   90.00
_cell.angle_beta   90.00
_cell.angle_gamma   90.00
#
_symmetry.space_group_name_H-M   'P 1'
#
loop_
_entity.id
_entity.type
_entity.pdbx_description
1 polymer ?
#
loop_
_entity_poly.entity_id
_entity_poly.type
_entity_poly.pdbx_seq_one_letter_code
_entity_poly.pdbx_strand_id
1 'polypeptide(L)'
;MLWHEWWVWAAGAIGLVILEIFVPGFVFLGFAAGAAVVALLTLIGPSIGLPALLVIFGAVSVIAWLIMRRAFGVRDGQSKSFDRDINE
;
A
#
# COMPACT_ATOMS: atom_id res chain seq x y z
N MET A 1 -0.80 23.07 13.17
CA MET A 1 -1.51 22.82 11.91
C MET A 1 -1.85 21.34 11.82
N LEU A 2 -3.05 20.97 11.35
CA LEU A 2 -3.56 19.59 11.43
C LEU A 2 -2.66 18.54 10.76
N TRP A 3 -1.94 18.89 9.70
CA TRP A 3 -1.04 17.98 8.97
C TRP A 3 0.25 17.59 9.71
N HIS A 4 0.59 18.26 10.82
CA HIS A 4 1.68 17.82 11.70
C HIS A 4 1.21 16.82 12.75
N GLU A 5 -0.10 16.61 12.85
CA GLU A 5 -0.69 15.80 13.88
C GLU A 5 -0.77 14.34 13.40
N TRP A 6 -0.03 13.45 14.07
CA TRP A 6 0.11 12.05 13.66
C TRP A 6 -1.22 11.32 13.53
N TRP A 7 -2.22 11.67 14.35
CA TRP A 7 -3.51 11.02 14.33
C TRP A 7 -4.30 11.32 13.05
N VAL A 8 -4.07 12.46 12.39
CA VAL A 8 -4.75 12.80 11.13
C VAL A 8 -4.33 11.83 10.03
N TRP A 9 -3.03 11.56 9.95
CA TRP A 9 -2.47 10.59 9.01
C TRP A 9 -2.87 9.15 9.37
N ALA A 10 -2.89 8.80 10.66
CA ALA A 10 -3.35 7.49 11.13
C ALA A 10 -4.83 7.24 10.81
N ALA A 11 -5.71 8.22 11.06
CA ALA A 11 -7.12 8.13 10.73
C ALA A 11 -7.34 8.02 9.21
N GLY A 12 -6.58 8.78 8.42
CA GLY A 12 -6.58 8.65 6.96
C GLY A 12 -6.15 7.26 6.49
N ALA A 13 -5.10 6.69 7.07
CA ALA A 13 -4.64 5.33 6.77
C ALA A 13 -5.74 4.29 7.06
N ILE A 14 -6.40 4.39 8.22
CA ILE A 14 -7.51 3.50 8.58
C ILE A 14 -8.68 3.64 7.60
N GLY A 15 -9.08 4.87 7.26
CA GLY A 15 -10.13 5.13 6.29
C GLY A 15 -9.83 4.54 4.91
N LEU A 16 -8.58 4.63 4.46
CA LEU A 16 -8.12 4.03 3.20
C LEU A 16 -8.17 2.49 3.22
N VAL A 17 -7.78 1.86 4.34
CA VAL A 17 -7.91 0.40 4.52
C VAL A 17 -9.38 -0.03 4.48
N ILE A 18 -10.27 0.74 5.12
CA ILE A 18 -11.71 0.46 5.08
C ILE A 18 -12.24 0.61 3.64
N LEU A 19 -11.80 1.64 2.91
CA LEU A 19 -12.24 1.90 1.54
C LEU A 19 -11.85 0.77 0.58
N GLU A 20 -10.69 0.14 0.78
CA GLU A 20 -10.22 -1.01 0.01
C GLU A 20 -11.19 -2.20 0.08
N ILE A 21 -11.94 -2.37 1.17
CA ILE A 21 -12.93 -3.46 1.32
C ILE A 21 -14.05 -3.33 0.26
N PHE A 22 -14.42 -2.11 -0.12
CA PHE A 22 -15.47 -1.85 -1.10
C PHE A 22 -14.96 -1.96 -2.54
N VAL A 23 -13.67 -1.68 -2.77
CA VAL A 23 -13.05 -1.69 -4.11
C VAL A 23 -11.70 -2.39 -4.02
N PRO A 24 -11.66 -3.72 -4.16
CA PRO A 24 -10.42 -4.49 -4.08
C PRO A 24 -9.57 -4.25 -5.34
N GLY A 25 -8.51 -3.45 -5.20
CA GLY A 25 -7.61 -3.06 -6.28
C GLY A 25 -6.15 -2.87 -5.86
N PHE A 26 -5.83 -3.07 -4.57
CA PHE A 26 -4.54 -2.83 -3.91
C PHE A 26 -4.05 -1.37 -3.95
N VAL A 27 -4.86 -0.45 -4.49
CA VAL A 27 -4.49 0.97 -4.65
C VAL A 27 -4.62 1.70 -3.31
N PHE A 28 -5.73 1.52 -2.59
CA PHE A 28 -5.94 2.20 -1.30
C PHE A 28 -5.04 1.61 -0.22
N LEU A 29 -4.72 0.33 -0.29
CA LEU A 29 -3.70 -0.32 0.53
C LEU A 29 -2.31 0.34 0.38
N GLY A 30 -1.89 0.68 -0.85
CA GLY A 30 -0.66 1.42 -1.10
C GLY A 30 -0.67 2.80 -0.45
N PHE A 31 -1.76 3.55 -0.63
CA PHE A 31 -1.92 4.86 0.02
C PHE A 31 -2.00 4.77 1.55
N ALA A 32 -2.65 3.74 2.10
CA ALA A 32 -2.73 3.52 3.54
C ALA A 32 -1.34 3.27 4.14
N ALA A 33 -0.49 2.51 3.45
CA ALA A 33 0.90 2.31 3.86
C ALA A 33 1.69 3.64 3.85
N GLY A 34 1.53 4.47 2.82
CA GLY A 34 2.13 5.80 2.79
C GLY A 34 1.67 6.69 3.95
N ALA A 35 0.36 6.71 4.23
CA ALA A 35 -0.21 7.48 5.33
C ALA A 35 0.28 6.96 6.70
N ALA A 36 0.43 5.65 6.86
CA ALA A 36 0.97 5.05 8.09
C ALA A 36 2.43 5.45 8.34
N VAL A 37 3.27 5.47 7.29
CA VAL A 37 4.66 5.94 7.42
C VAL A 37 4.71 7.41 7.79
N VAL A 38 3.87 8.26 7.18
CA VAL A 38 3.80 9.67 7.55
C VAL A 38 3.28 9.86 8.99
N ALA A 39 2.32 9.05 9.44
CA ALA A 39 1.85 9.06 10.82
C ALA A 39 2.99 8.74 11.79
N LEU A 40 3.83 7.73 11.49
CA LEU A 40 5.00 7.40 12.29
C LEU A 40 6.05 8.51 12.28
N LEU A 41 6.31 9.11 11.11
CA LEU A 41 7.25 10.23 10.99
C LEU A 41 6.78 11.45 11.78
N THR A 42 5.51 11.80 11.73
CA THR A 42 4.96 12.92 12.49
C THR A 42 4.88 12.61 13.99
N LEU A 43 4.76 11.35 14.39
CA LEU A 43 4.80 10.91 15.79
C LEU A 43 6.20 11.07 16.43
N ILE A 44 7.27 10.80 15.67
CA ILE A 44 8.66 10.90 16.17
C ILE A 44 9.11 12.38 16.29
N GLY A 45 8.36 13.31 15.71
CA GLY A 45 8.59 14.75 15.84
C GLY A 45 9.68 15.42 14.99
N PRO A 46 10.28 14.85 13.91
CA PRO A 46 11.08 15.65 13.00
C PRO A 46 10.24 16.79 12.39
N SER A 47 10.80 18.00 12.37
CA SER A 47 10.17 19.18 11.76
C SER A 47 10.24 19.09 10.22
N ILE A 48 9.43 18.20 9.65
CA ILE A 48 9.31 18.00 8.21
C ILE A 48 8.18 18.88 7.68
N GLY A 49 8.49 19.76 6.72
CA GLY A 49 7.48 20.60 6.09
C GLY A 49 6.47 19.79 5.27
N LEU A 50 5.26 20.33 5.10
CA LEU A 50 4.19 19.69 4.32
C LEU A 50 4.61 19.22 2.91
N PRO A 51 5.41 19.97 2.12
CA PRO A 51 5.85 19.50 0.80
C PRO A 51 6.65 18.20 0.87
N ALA A 52 7.57 18.10 1.84
CA ALA A 52 8.38 16.89 2.03
C ALA A 52 7.54 15.71 2.54
N LEU A 53 6.55 15.96 3.42
CA LEU A 53 5.60 14.93 3.85
C LEU A 53 4.82 14.35 2.68
N LEU A 54 4.35 15.18 1.74
CA LEU A 54 3.63 14.73 0.55
C LEU A 54 4.52 13.93 -0.41
N VAL A 55 5.78 14.31 -0.57
CA VAL A 55 6.76 13.54 -1.36
C VAL A 55 6.99 12.17 -0.73
N ILE A 56 7.19 12.11 0.59
CA ILE A 56 7.37 10.84 1.31
C ILE A 56 6.12 9.97 1.18
N PHE A 57 4.94 10.55 1.43
CA PHE A 57 3.65 9.86 1.27
C PHE A 57 3.52 9.25 -0.12
N GLY A 58 3.73 10.04 -1.18
CA GLY A 58 3.62 9.60 -2.56
C GLY A 58 4.64 8.52 -2.91
N ALA A 59 5.90 8.72 -2.54
CA ALA A 59 6.97 7.75 -2.80
C ALA A 59 6.70 6.41 -2.13
N VAL A 60 6.35 6.42 -0.83
CA VAL A 60 6.04 5.19 -0.08
C VAL A 60 4.80 4.52 -0.66
N SER A 61 3.77 5.29 -1.05
CA SER A 61 2.54 4.72 -1.62
C SER A 61 2.80 3.99 -2.93
N VAL A 62 3.59 4.60 -3.83
CA VAL A 62 3.98 3.97 -5.11
C VAL A 62 4.81 2.71 -4.87
N ILE A 63 5.78 2.77 -3.94
CA ILE A 63 6.62 1.61 -3.59
C ILE A 63 5.76 0.48 -3.01
N ALA A 64 4.88 0.78 -2.06
CA ALA A 64 3.97 -0.20 -1.45
C ALA A 64 3.06 -0.85 -2.51
N TRP A 65 2.47 -0.04 -3.39
CA TRP A 65 1.67 -0.53 -4.51
C TRP A 65 2.47 -1.44 -5.46
N LEU A 66 3.70 -1.05 -5.82
CA LEU A 66 4.57 -1.89 -6.66
C LEU A 66 4.93 -3.22 -6.00
N ILE A 67 5.24 -3.22 -4.69
CA ILE A 67 5.52 -4.43 -3.92
C ILE A 67 4.31 -5.36 -3.94
N MET A 68 3.11 -4.84 -3.65
CA MET A 68 1.87 -5.63 -3.66
C MET A 68 1.59 -6.17 -5.05
N ARG A 69 1.70 -5.35 -6.10
CA ARG A 69 1.50 -5.77 -7.49
C ARG A 69 2.46 -6.89 -7.90
N ARG A 70 3.70 -6.87 -7.37
CA ARG A 70 4.70 -7.90 -7.67
C ARG A 70 4.55 -9.16 -6.83
N ALA A 71 4.07 -9.05 -5.59
CA ALA A 71 3.85 -10.19 -4.70
C ALA A 71 2.56 -10.97 -5.02
N PHE A 72 1.50 -10.25 -5.43
CA PHE A 72 0.19 -10.82 -5.75
C PHE A 72 -0.06 -10.98 -7.26
N GLY A 73 0.85 -10.52 -8.11
CA GLY A 73 0.82 -10.79 -9.55
C GLY A 73 0.93 -12.31 -9.79
N VAL A 74 -0.06 -12.85 -10.52
CA VAL A 74 -0.24 -14.26 -10.85
C VAL A 74 1.09 -14.98 -11.07
N ARG A 75 1.35 -16.02 -10.27
CA ARG A 75 2.37 -17.01 -10.57
C ARG A 75 1.89 -17.78 -11.81
N ASP A 76 2.44 -17.47 -12.98
CA ASP A 76 2.30 -18.24 -14.23
C ASP A 76 2.96 -19.62 -14.11
N GLY A 77 2.46 -20.47 -13.21
CA GLY A 77 3.08 -21.76 -12.87
C GLY A 77 2.11 -22.91 -12.62
N GLN A 78 0.84 -22.77 -13.01
CA GLN A 78 -0.19 -23.80 -12.86
C GLN A 78 -0.80 -24.25 -14.20
N SER A 79 -0.03 -24.23 -15.30
CA SER A 79 -0.29 -25.19 -16.38
C SER A 79 0.52 -26.45 -16.10
N LYS A 80 0.11 -27.21 -15.09
CA LYS A 80 0.49 -28.63 -15.03
C LYS A 80 -0.27 -29.32 -16.17
N SER A 81 0.27 -29.22 -17.38
CA SER A 81 -0.10 -30.07 -18.51
C SER A 81 0.25 -31.50 -18.09
N PHE A 82 -0.73 -32.20 -17.52
CA PHE A 82 -0.66 -33.64 -17.42
C PHE A 82 -0.81 -34.20 -18.84
N ASP A 83 0.33 -34.37 -19.51
CA ASP A 83 0.43 -35.22 -20.69
C ASP A 83 0.59 -36.66 -20.19
N ARG A 84 -0.49 -37.21 -19.65
CA ARG A 84 -0.60 -38.65 -19.45
C ARG A 84 -1.77 -39.07 -20.31
N ASP A 85 -1.47 -39.44 -21.54
CA ASP A 85 -2.42 -40.19 -22.34
C ASP A 85 -2.79 -41.45 -21.56
N ILE A 86 -4.08 -41.61 -21.28
CA ILE A 86 -4.64 -42.70 -20.47
C ILE A 86 -4.84 -43.94 -21.36
N ASN A 87 -4.44 -43.87 -22.64
CA ASN A 87 -4.82 -44.84 -23.65
C ASN A 87 -3.65 -45.42 -24.49
N GLU A 88 -2.40 -45.27 -24.05
CA GLU A 88 -1.25 -46.06 -24.53
C GLU A 88 -0.59 -46.89 -23.42
#